data_AF-A0AA95LS55-F1
#
_entry.id   AF-A0AA95LS55-F1
#
_cell.length_a   1.000
_cell.length_b   1.000
_cell.length_c   1.000
_cell.angle_alpha   90.00
_cell.angle_beta   90.00
_cell.angle_gamma   90.00
#
_symmetry.space_group_name_H-M   'P 1'
#
loop_
_entity.id
_entity.type
_entity.pdbx_description
1 polymer ?
#
loop_
_entity_poly.entity_id
_entity_poly.type
_entity_poly.pdbx_seq_one_letter_code
_entity_poly.pdbx_strand_id
1 'polypeptide(L)'
;MDTNEFKESKIRQSLNTSLKAKLDDLNQKVRPVLSRTTNTLINFTDHSLEHSLGVENAYDILLDGQYELLTEEEKFLLIAATILHDIGMVGKKEDLENQDYEKFRRDAHNNYSKEIIIQESTVLNLDFTEAKLIADIAEAHRKVPLDSLEEEMPYGLGNTVRLRLLGALLRFADELHVTKGRTSHLLMNILSPDEFSMSHHKRHENVNGVSRLSSNRETIVISANADDWEMENLMNEMLDEISRKHKEVNDILAKNKIIVNEVRLDLRCEDLITKEIFLSLAEKACSEKELVTRLEKRDATLVRKVLAILHVKGLIKMDTSNGELNLQKDEKTLKTIFNSLKGTDYIYKFIDMPYLIESIGQIFDEIALRVYSHRVFNGDREDRLLLVRNSPIVLDYLLNKQEMDTNFAQLDRSVVLDLLILNGFMQDVTKKPALSKDDETVLAMQNIQNTLHKELGPFLSLVQHLEATKLEQGKLQLQQQIEKKN
;
A
#
# COMPACT_ATOMS: atom_id res chain seq x y z
N MET A 1 -6.63 21.66 1.94
CA MET A 1 -7.81 21.00 2.53
C MET A 1 -7.35 20.57 3.92
N ASP A 2 -7.83 21.22 4.97
CA ASP A 2 -7.57 20.75 6.33
C ASP A 2 -8.26 19.39 6.48
N THR A 3 -7.48 18.33 6.68
CA THR A 3 -8.04 17.04 7.06
C THR A 3 -8.61 17.16 8.48
N ASN A 4 -9.65 16.38 8.80
CA ASN A 4 -10.23 16.35 10.14
C ASN A 4 -9.22 15.94 11.24
N GLU A 5 -8.02 15.46 10.87
CA GLU A 5 -6.95 15.02 11.77
C GLU A 5 -6.25 16.17 12.50
N PHE A 6 -6.28 17.40 11.96
CA PHE A 6 -5.57 18.55 12.55
C PHE A 6 -6.52 19.57 13.20
N LYS A 7 -7.75 19.14 13.46
CA LYS A 7 -8.67 19.91 14.29
C LYS A 7 -8.27 19.76 15.76
N GLU A 8 -8.46 20.81 16.54
CA GLU A 8 -8.37 20.73 17.99
C GLU A 8 -9.32 19.65 18.53
N SER A 9 -8.78 18.74 19.35
CA SER A 9 -9.53 17.65 19.96
C SER A 9 -10.62 18.18 20.91
N LYS A 10 -11.72 17.45 21.03
CA LYS A 10 -12.78 17.86 21.98
C LYS A 10 -12.37 17.61 23.42
N ILE A 11 -11.51 16.63 23.71
CA ILE A 11 -10.90 16.48 25.05
C ILE A 11 -10.14 17.75 25.46
N ARG A 12 -9.34 18.35 24.56
CA ARG A 12 -8.66 19.62 24.82
C ARG A 12 -9.62 20.80 24.90
N GLN A 13 -10.69 20.82 24.11
CA GLN A 13 -11.74 21.83 24.24
C GLN A 13 -12.47 21.75 25.59
N SER A 14 -12.51 20.56 26.21
CA SER A 14 -13.14 20.36 27.51
C SER A 14 -12.28 20.82 28.70
N LEU A 15 -11.02 21.19 28.48
CA LEU A 15 -10.11 21.71 29.50
C LEU A 15 -10.37 23.19 29.81
N ASN A 16 -10.06 23.58 31.05
CA ASN A 16 -10.02 24.97 31.45
C ASN A 16 -8.93 25.77 30.70
N THR A 17 -9.12 27.08 30.63
CA THR A 17 -8.27 28.00 29.86
C THR A 17 -6.82 28.02 30.32
N SER A 18 -6.54 27.83 31.62
CA SER A 18 -5.17 27.91 32.15
C SER A 18 -4.33 26.70 31.73
N LEU A 19 -4.88 25.48 31.88
CA LEU A 19 -4.19 24.25 31.47
C LEU A 19 -4.05 24.17 29.95
N LYS A 20 -5.06 24.64 29.21
CA LYS A 20 -4.99 24.77 27.75
C LYS A 20 -3.83 25.67 27.31
N ALA A 21 -3.67 26.84 27.92
CA ALA A 21 -2.56 27.74 27.61
C ALA A 21 -1.19 27.11 27.90
N LYS A 22 -1.08 26.27 28.95
CA LYS A 22 0.14 25.51 29.26
C LYS A 22 0.44 24.45 28.19
N LEU A 23 -0.57 23.77 27.67
CA LEU A 23 -0.43 22.83 26.56
C LEU A 23 -0.04 23.53 25.23
N ASP A 24 -0.55 24.74 25.00
CA ASP A 24 -0.20 25.52 23.81
C ASP A 24 1.25 26.02 23.86
N ASP A 25 1.74 26.42 25.04
CA ASP A 25 3.17 26.70 25.27
C ASP A 25 4.03 25.44 25.03
N LEU A 26 3.58 24.28 25.52
CA LEU A 26 4.26 23.01 25.28
C LEU A 26 4.33 22.67 23.78
N ASN A 27 3.24 22.81 23.04
CA ASN A 27 3.19 22.63 21.58
C ASN A 27 4.25 23.50 20.87
N GLN A 28 4.35 24.78 21.24
CA GLN A 28 5.32 25.71 20.63
C GLN A 28 6.77 25.30 20.87
N LYS A 29 7.08 24.81 22.07
CA LYS A 29 8.44 24.36 22.44
C LYS A 29 8.83 23.04 21.78
N VAL A 30 7.88 22.11 21.69
CA VAL A 30 8.13 20.74 21.23
C VAL A 30 8.12 20.64 19.69
N ARG A 31 7.32 21.46 19.00
CA ARG A 31 7.26 21.46 17.52
C ARG A 31 8.63 21.48 16.82
N PRO A 32 9.57 22.40 17.12
CA PRO A 32 10.88 22.40 16.44
C PRO A 32 11.72 21.16 16.77
N VAL A 33 11.51 20.54 17.92
CA VAL A 33 12.22 19.33 18.35
C VAL A 33 11.70 18.12 17.57
N LEU A 34 10.40 17.87 17.58
CA LEU A 34 9.78 16.75 16.85
C LEU A 34 9.92 16.89 15.34
N SER A 35 9.97 18.10 14.78
CA SER A 35 10.21 18.30 13.33
C SER A 35 11.56 17.78 12.84
N ARG A 36 12.48 17.40 13.74
CA ARG A 36 13.76 16.80 13.37
C ARG A 36 13.70 15.28 13.21
N THR A 37 12.68 14.60 13.75
CA THR A 37 12.53 13.14 13.58
C THR A 37 12.47 12.76 12.10
N THR A 38 11.79 13.56 11.28
CA THR A 38 11.67 13.36 9.83
C THR A 38 12.98 13.57 9.08
N ASN A 39 13.98 14.23 9.67
CA ASN A 39 15.28 14.44 9.04
C ASN A 39 16.26 13.31 9.34
N THR A 40 16.08 12.60 10.45
CA THR A 40 16.97 11.52 10.91
C THR A 40 16.40 10.12 10.64
N LEU A 41 15.08 10.00 10.49
CA LEU A 41 14.36 8.74 10.26
C LEU A 41 13.58 8.84 8.95
N ILE A 42 14.30 9.06 7.85
CA ILE A 42 13.73 9.43 6.55
C ILE A 42 12.78 8.35 6.03
N ASN A 43 13.05 7.08 6.32
CA ASN A 43 12.22 5.98 5.81
C ASN A 43 10.91 5.80 6.58
N PHE A 44 10.78 6.35 7.79
CA PHE A 44 9.65 6.07 8.67
C PHE A 44 8.49 7.05 8.48
N THR A 45 7.32 6.63 8.95
CA THR A 45 6.13 7.48 9.04
C THR A 45 6.39 8.69 9.95
N ASP A 46 5.57 9.73 9.80
CA ASP A 46 5.78 11.00 10.49
C ASP A 46 5.75 10.86 12.04
N HIS A 47 6.66 11.50 12.76
CA HIS A 47 6.65 11.59 14.23
C HIS A 47 6.75 13.05 14.69
N SER A 48 6.22 13.96 13.87
CA SER A 48 6.11 15.39 14.18
C SER A 48 5.02 15.67 15.23
N LEU A 49 4.82 16.94 15.56
CA LEU A 49 3.73 17.35 16.46
C LEU A 49 2.35 16.97 15.88
N GLU A 50 2.24 16.98 14.55
CA GLU A 50 1.05 16.63 13.81
C GLU A 50 0.60 15.18 14.11
N HIS A 51 1.54 14.25 14.33
CA HIS A 51 1.24 12.92 14.84
C HIS A 51 0.60 12.97 16.22
N SER A 52 1.25 13.63 17.19
CA SER A 52 0.74 13.73 18.56
C SER A 52 -0.66 14.33 18.63
N LEU A 53 -0.97 15.32 17.78
CA LEU A 53 -2.30 15.91 17.68
C LEU A 53 -3.33 14.93 17.09
N GLY A 54 -2.93 14.09 16.14
CA GLY A 54 -3.75 12.98 15.64
C GLY A 54 -4.04 11.93 16.70
N VAL A 55 -3.04 11.55 17.50
CA VAL A 55 -3.22 10.66 18.67
C VAL A 55 -4.16 11.28 19.70
N GLU A 56 -4.02 12.58 19.97
CA GLU A 56 -4.92 13.31 20.86
C GLU A 56 -6.37 13.25 20.37
N ASN A 57 -6.61 13.34 19.06
CA ASN A 57 -7.93 13.20 18.47
C ASN A 57 -8.52 11.77 18.61
N ALA A 58 -7.69 10.74 18.78
CA ALA A 58 -8.18 9.39 19.06
C ALA A 58 -8.87 9.29 20.44
N TYR A 59 -8.58 10.20 21.40
CA TYR A 59 -9.32 10.26 22.66
C TYR A 59 -10.80 10.60 22.48
N ASP A 60 -11.17 11.33 21.43
CA ASP A 60 -12.57 11.60 21.12
C ASP A 60 -13.32 10.32 20.69
N ILE A 61 -12.59 9.37 20.09
CA ILE A 61 -13.11 8.05 19.78
C ILE A 61 -13.19 7.23 21.06
N LEU A 62 -12.13 7.20 21.88
CA LEU A 62 -12.08 6.38 23.10
C LEU A 62 -13.10 6.82 24.15
N LEU A 63 -13.19 8.12 24.45
CA LEU A 63 -14.08 8.65 25.49
C LEU A 63 -15.53 8.83 25.02
N ASP A 64 -15.77 8.81 23.70
CA ASP A 64 -17.11 8.94 23.11
C ASP A 64 -17.96 10.09 23.68
N GLY A 65 -17.33 11.25 23.89
CA GLY A 65 -17.99 12.42 24.46
C GLY A 65 -18.07 12.46 25.99
N GLN A 66 -17.66 11.40 26.69
CA GLN A 66 -17.65 11.30 28.16
C GLN A 66 -16.34 11.83 28.76
N TYR A 67 -15.99 13.08 28.43
CA TYR A 67 -14.72 13.70 28.87
C TYR A 67 -14.65 13.91 30.39
N GLU A 68 -15.80 13.98 31.05
CA GLU A 68 -15.95 14.06 32.50
C GLU A 68 -15.50 12.79 33.25
N LEU A 69 -15.24 11.69 32.52
CA LEU A 69 -14.60 10.52 33.12
C LEU A 69 -13.18 10.79 33.59
N LEU A 70 -12.53 11.87 33.12
CA LEU A 70 -11.20 12.31 33.52
C LEU A 70 -11.28 13.65 34.25
N THR A 71 -10.47 13.83 35.29
CA THR A 71 -10.32 15.15 35.92
C THR A 71 -9.56 16.12 35.01
N GLU A 72 -9.58 17.41 35.35
CA GLU A 72 -8.83 18.44 34.61
C GLU A 72 -7.33 18.16 34.62
N GLU A 73 -6.80 17.71 35.75
CA GLU A 73 -5.40 17.32 35.91
C GLU A 73 -5.07 16.08 35.06
N GLU A 74 -5.94 15.07 35.06
CA GLU A 74 -5.75 13.86 34.27
C GLU A 74 -5.76 14.16 32.76
N LYS A 75 -6.69 15.00 32.29
CA LYS A 75 -6.71 15.47 30.89
C LYS A 75 -5.41 16.20 30.53
N PHE A 76 -4.95 17.10 31.40
CA PHE A 76 -3.69 17.83 31.18
C PHE A 76 -2.49 16.87 31.10
N LEU A 77 -2.35 15.97 32.08
CA LEU A 77 -1.25 15.00 32.11
C LEU A 77 -1.27 14.07 30.89
N LEU A 78 -2.45 13.60 30.48
CA LEU A 78 -2.63 12.74 29.31
C LEU A 78 -2.22 13.45 28.02
N ILE A 79 -2.72 14.67 27.79
CA ILE A 79 -2.42 15.43 26.56
C ILE A 79 -0.95 15.84 26.54
N ALA A 80 -0.38 16.27 27.68
CA ALA A 80 1.04 16.59 27.77
C ALA A 80 1.92 15.36 27.47
N ALA A 81 1.58 14.19 28.02
CA ALA A 81 2.28 12.94 27.71
C ALA A 81 2.13 12.56 26.24
N THR A 82 0.97 12.80 25.62
CA THR A 82 0.73 12.58 24.19
C THR A 82 1.63 13.45 23.32
N ILE A 83 1.79 14.73 23.65
CA ILE A 83 2.69 15.64 22.92
C ILE A 83 4.15 15.17 23.02
N LEU A 84 4.52 14.56 24.14
CA LEU A 84 5.91 14.23 24.45
C LEU A 84 6.28 12.75 24.23
N HIS A 85 5.34 11.86 23.92
CA HIS A 85 5.58 10.41 23.92
C HIS A 85 6.69 9.96 22.96
N ASP A 86 6.84 10.69 21.85
CA ASP A 86 7.83 10.42 20.80
C ASP A 86 9.05 11.36 20.83
N ILE A 87 9.21 12.20 21.86
CA ILE A 87 10.36 13.13 21.91
C ILE A 87 11.72 12.39 21.91
N GLY A 88 11.75 11.15 22.38
CA GLY A 88 12.89 10.23 22.31
C GLY A 88 13.30 9.80 20.90
N MET A 89 12.47 10.05 19.88
CA MET A 89 12.78 9.73 18.48
C MET A 89 13.78 10.69 17.84
N VAL A 90 13.96 11.90 18.37
CA VAL A 90 14.76 12.99 17.75
C VAL A 90 16.26 12.67 17.61
N GLY A 91 16.72 11.61 18.25
CA GLY A 91 17.85 11.62 19.16
C GLY A 91 19.13 12.41 18.85
N LYS A 92 20.25 11.89 19.35
CA LYS A 92 21.54 12.55 19.47
C LYS A 92 22.50 12.12 18.37
N LYS A 93 23.51 12.96 18.16
CA LYS A 93 24.57 12.76 17.17
C LYS A 93 25.36 11.47 17.41
N GLU A 94 25.62 11.14 18.68
CA GLU A 94 26.38 9.95 19.09
C GLU A 94 25.72 8.65 18.61
N ASP A 95 24.39 8.62 18.56
CA ASP A 95 23.67 7.40 18.22
C ASP A 95 23.70 7.07 16.72
N LEU A 96 24.07 8.04 15.85
CA LEU A 96 24.25 7.81 14.41
C LEU A 96 25.37 6.80 14.10
N GLU A 97 26.21 6.47 15.09
CA GLU A 97 27.24 5.44 14.96
C GLU A 97 26.66 4.01 14.98
N ASN A 98 25.38 3.84 15.32
CA ASN A 98 24.71 2.53 15.27
C ASN A 98 24.42 2.12 13.83
N GLN A 99 24.83 0.90 13.45
CA GLN A 99 24.61 0.33 12.12
C GLN A 99 23.12 0.21 11.73
N ASP A 100 22.22 0.19 12.72
CA ASP A 100 20.76 0.18 12.54
C ASP A 100 20.12 1.25 13.45
N TYR A 101 20.59 2.50 13.28
CA TYR A 101 20.17 3.66 14.07
C TYR A 101 18.65 3.80 14.14
N GLU A 102 17.97 3.66 13.00
CA GLU A 102 16.53 3.81 12.86
C GLU A 102 15.77 2.82 13.76
N LYS A 103 16.09 1.52 13.67
CA LYS A 103 15.49 0.50 14.52
C LYS A 103 15.87 0.66 15.98
N PHE A 104 17.14 0.92 16.26
CA PHE A 104 17.64 1.16 17.62
C PHE A 104 16.86 2.28 18.31
N ARG A 105 16.64 3.40 17.61
CA ARG A 105 15.82 4.51 18.11
C ARG A 105 14.37 4.12 18.33
N ARG A 106 13.74 3.53 17.31
CA ARG A 106 12.35 3.07 17.40
C ARG A 106 12.15 2.07 18.55
N ASP A 107 13.14 1.27 18.88
CA ASP A 107 13.02 0.27 19.94
C ASP A 107 13.16 0.82 21.36
N ALA A 108 13.87 1.94 21.53
CA ALA A 108 14.20 2.54 22.83
C ALA A 108 13.61 3.93 23.08
N HIS A 109 12.96 4.56 22.09
CA HIS A 109 12.42 5.93 22.19
C HIS A 109 11.51 6.16 23.40
N ASN A 110 10.70 5.18 23.84
CA ASN A 110 9.84 5.36 25.02
C ASN A 110 10.66 5.63 26.30
N ASN A 111 11.81 4.97 26.45
CA ASN A 111 12.72 5.18 27.58
C ASN A 111 13.43 6.54 27.43
N TYR A 112 13.89 6.87 26.21
CA TYR A 112 14.50 8.17 25.94
C TYR A 112 13.54 9.33 26.14
N SER A 113 12.26 9.17 25.78
CA SER A 113 11.22 10.17 26.01
C SER A 113 11.12 10.48 27.50
N LYS A 114 11.07 9.44 28.36
CA LYS A 114 11.09 9.62 29.81
C LYS A 114 12.32 10.39 30.30
N GLU A 115 13.51 10.00 29.86
CA GLU A 115 14.74 10.68 30.24
C GLU A 115 14.72 12.17 29.85
N ILE A 116 14.33 12.48 28.61
CA ILE A 116 14.27 13.85 28.09
C ILE A 116 13.24 14.69 28.84
N ILE A 117 12.03 14.15 29.09
CA ILE A 117 10.96 14.88 29.79
C ILE A 117 11.43 15.29 31.19
N ILE A 118 12.13 14.40 31.90
CA ILE A 118 12.67 14.70 33.24
C ILE A 118 13.80 15.73 33.15
N GLN A 119 14.77 15.52 32.26
CA GLN A 119 15.95 16.39 32.10
C GLN A 119 15.57 17.81 31.68
N GLU A 120 14.61 17.94 30.76
CA GLU A 120 14.21 19.22 30.17
C GLU A 120 12.96 19.82 30.84
N SER A 121 12.51 19.28 31.97
CA SER A 121 11.30 19.71 32.69
C SER A 121 11.21 21.24 32.89
N THR A 122 12.32 21.89 33.21
CA THR A 122 12.38 23.35 33.37
C THR A 122 12.10 24.09 32.06
N VAL A 123 12.67 23.62 30.93
CA VAL A 123 12.44 24.20 29.60
C VAL A 123 10.98 23.96 29.16
N LEU A 124 10.47 22.75 29.43
CA LEU A 124 9.09 22.35 29.18
C LEU A 124 8.07 23.05 30.11
N ASN A 125 8.54 23.83 31.09
CA ASN A 125 7.70 24.53 32.09
C ASN A 125 6.78 23.56 32.86
N LEU A 126 7.35 22.42 33.23
CA LEU A 126 6.73 21.40 34.07
C LEU A 126 7.37 21.43 35.44
N ASP A 127 6.57 21.34 36.50
CA ASP A 127 7.13 21.05 37.81
C ASP A 127 7.65 19.61 37.89
N PHE A 128 8.41 19.29 38.94
CA PHE A 128 9.03 17.98 39.09
C PHE A 128 8.01 16.83 39.11
N THR A 129 6.86 17.03 39.76
CA THR A 129 5.83 16.01 39.89
C THR A 129 5.10 15.82 38.56
N GLU A 130 4.73 16.89 37.89
CA GLU A 130 4.16 16.87 36.53
C GLU A 130 5.10 16.14 35.56
N ALA A 131 6.36 16.54 35.51
CA ALA A 131 7.35 15.95 34.61
C ALA A 131 7.49 14.45 34.85
N LYS A 132 7.52 14.01 36.12
CA LYS A 132 7.60 12.58 36.46
C LYS A 132 6.36 11.81 35.99
N LEU A 133 5.16 12.31 36.29
CA LEU A 133 3.91 11.65 35.91
C LEU A 133 3.77 11.58 34.38
N ILE A 134 4.04 12.69 33.68
CA ILE A 134 4.03 12.77 32.23
C ILE A 134 5.05 11.79 31.63
N ALA A 135 6.26 11.71 32.19
CA ALA A 135 7.31 10.81 31.74
C ALA A 135 6.93 9.33 31.93
N ASP A 136 6.30 8.97 33.06
CA ASP A 136 5.85 7.61 33.31
C ASP A 136 4.69 7.21 32.37
N ILE A 137 3.75 8.12 32.09
CA ILE A 137 2.68 7.89 31.10
C ILE A 137 3.28 7.72 29.70
N ALA A 138 4.20 8.61 29.30
CA ALA A 138 4.87 8.56 28.00
C ALA A 138 5.69 7.27 27.83
N GLU A 139 6.43 6.83 28.84
CA GLU A 139 7.19 5.57 28.78
C GLU A 139 6.28 4.35 28.57
N ALA A 140 5.09 4.40 29.15
CA ALA A 140 4.09 3.34 29.14
C ALA A 140 3.33 3.20 27.82
N HIS A 141 3.52 4.05 26.80
CA HIS A 141 2.73 3.94 25.58
C HIS A 141 3.05 2.68 24.75
N ARG A 142 4.22 2.03 24.93
CA ARG A 142 4.62 0.84 24.14
C ARG A 142 4.92 -0.43 24.94
N LYS A 143 6.16 -0.58 25.40
CA LYS A 143 6.73 -1.88 25.84
C LYS A 143 6.65 -2.12 27.35
N VAL A 144 6.50 -1.06 28.15
CA VAL A 144 6.47 -1.18 29.62
C VAL A 144 5.15 -1.80 30.08
N PRO A 145 5.13 -2.88 30.88
CA PRO A 145 3.87 -3.45 31.37
C PRO A 145 3.02 -2.41 32.12
N LEU A 146 1.73 -2.27 31.79
CA LEU A 146 0.88 -1.26 32.44
C LEU A 146 0.73 -1.51 33.96
N ASP A 147 0.85 -2.76 34.39
CA ASP A 147 0.82 -3.12 35.81
C ASP A 147 2.06 -2.67 36.59
N SER A 148 3.14 -2.26 35.92
CA SER A 148 4.27 -1.63 36.61
C SER A 148 4.02 -0.17 36.97
N LEU A 149 2.95 0.44 36.43
CA LEU A 149 2.52 1.77 36.82
C LEU A 149 1.62 1.65 38.06
N GLU A 150 1.82 2.57 39.00
CA GLU A 150 0.90 2.79 40.11
C GLU A 150 -0.52 2.99 39.58
N GLU A 151 -1.50 2.38 40.23
CA GLU A 151 -2.88 2.49 39.76
C GLU A 151 -3.40 3.91 39.91
N GLU A 152 -3.21 4.48 41.10
CA GLU A 152 -3.56 5.86 41.46
C GLU A 152 -2.43 6.48 42.28
N MET A 153 -2.21 7.78 42.09
CA MET A 153 -1.23 8.56 42.83
C MET A 153 -1.86 9.85 43.37
N PRO A 154 -1.56 10.26 44.61
CA PRO A 154 -1.94 11.59 45.10
C PRO A 154 -1.31 12.69 44.25
N TYR A 155 -2.10 13.68 43.86
CA TYR A 155 -1.64 14.83 43.08
C TYR A 155 -2.41 16.09 43.51
N GLY A 156 -1.69 17.13 43.93
CA GLY A 156 -2.33 18.31 44.53
C GLY A 156 -2.99 18.02 45.88
N LEU A 157 -3.83 18.94 46.35
CA LEU A 157 -4.47 18.84 47.66
C LEU A 157 -5.80 18.08 47.57
N GLY A 158 -5.81 16.82 48.00
CA GLY A 158 -7.02 16.00 48.10
C GLY A 158 -7.45 15.32 46.80
N ASN A 159 -6.68 15.46 45.71
CA ASN A 159 -6.96 14.80 44.44
C ASN A 159 -6.02 13.61 44.21
N THR A 160 -6.45 12.69 43.36
CA THR A 160 -5.64 11.57 42.85
C THR A 160 -5.69 11.56 41.32
N VAL A 161 -4.68 10.95 40.71
CA VAL A 161 -4.60 10.73 39.26
C VAL A 161 -4.42 9.25 38.98
N ARG A 162 -5.19 8.70 38.04
CA ARG A 162 -5.16 7.27 37.67
C ARG A 162 -4.08 6.98 36.63
N LEU A 163 -2.83 6.92 37.07
CA LEU A 163 -1.67 6.84 36.19
C LEU A 163 -1.75 5.64 35.21
N ARG A 164 -2.19 4.48 35.70
CA ARG A 164 -2.38 3.28 34.86
C ARG A 164 -3.46 3.48 33.78
N LEU A 165 -4.55 4.19 34.09
CA LEU A 165 -5.58 4.54 33.10
C LEU A 165 -5.01 5.45 32.02
N LEU A 166 -4.25 6.48 32.40
CA LEU A 166 -3.68 7.43 31.44
C LEU A 166 -2.66 6.75 30.50
N GLY A 167 -1.82 5.85 31.04
CA GLY A 167 -0.92 5.03 30.24
C GLY A 167 -1.67 4.10 29.26
N ALA A 168 -2.76 3.48 29.73
CA ALA A 168 -3.61 2.63 28.89
C ALA A 168 -4.29 3.42 27.76
N LEU A 169 -4.78 4.62 28.06
CA LEU A 169 -5.39 5.52 27.08
C LEU A 169 -4.38 5.95 26.00
N LEU A 170 -3.20 6.42 26.40
CA LEU A 170 -2.16 6.82 25.44
C LEU A 170 -1.71 5.66 24.55
N ARG A 171 -1.44 4.48 25.15
CA ARG A 171 -1.06 3.28 24.40
C ARG A 171 -2.07 2.94 23.31
N PHE A 172 -3.35 2.96 23.64
CA PHE A 172 -4.37 2.57 22.67
C PHE A 172 -4.70 3.68 21.68
N ALA A 173 -4.64 4.94 22.10
CA ALA A 173 -4.83 6.08 21.21
C ALA A 173 -3.75 6.16 20.13
N ASP A 174 -2.48 5.91 20.48
CA ASP A 174 -1.37 5.89 19.53
C ASP A 174 -1.57 4.81 18.46
N GLU A 175 -1.97 3.61 18.89
CA GLU A 175 -2.26 2.48 18.03
C GLU A 175 -3.49 2.70 17.13
N LEU A 176 -4.42 3.59 17.50
CA LEU A 176 -5.58 3.95 16.67
C LEU A 176 -5.28 5.07 15.66
N HIS A 177 -4.12 5.73 15.73
CA HIS A 177 -3.76 6.77 14.78
C HIS A 177 -3.18 6.19 13.48
N VAL A 178 -4.03 5.44 12.76
CA VAL A 178 -3.67 4.67 11.57
C VAL A 178 -4.06 5.32 10.24
N THR A 179 -4.61 6.53 10.27
CA THR A 179 -5.16 7.19 9.07
C THR A 179 -4.10 7.79 8.15
N LYS A 180 -4.51 8.11 6.92
CA LYS A 180 -3.63 8.61 5.85
C LYS A 180 -2.84 9.88 6.18
N GLY A 181 -3.23 10.68 7.17
CA GLY A 181 -2.45 11.86 7.59
C GLY A 181 -1.00 11.57 7.98
N ARG A 182 -0.70 10.30 8.30
CA ARG A 182 0.64 9.78 8.61
C ARG A 182 1.58 9.69 7.40
N THR A 183 1.08 9.79 6.16
CA THR A 183 1.87 9.59 4.94
C THR A 183 1.27 10.25 3.69
N SER A 184 1.96 10.16 2.55
CA SER A 184 1.41 10.49 1.24
C SER A 184 2.05 9.64 0.14
N HIS A 185 1.28 9.35 -0.91
CA HIS A 185 1.77 8.68 -2.12
C HIS A 185 3.05 9.32 -2.69
N LEU A 186 3.07 10.65 -2.73
CA LEU A 186 4.19 11.42 -3.27
C LEU A 186 5.47 11.18 -2.46
N LEU A 187 5.35 11.11 -1.13
CA LEU A 187 6.48 10.82 -0.24
C LEU A 187 7.05 9.43 -0.51
N MET A 188 6.19 8.40 -0.61
CA MET A 188 6.65 7.04 -0.93
C MET A 188 7.39 6.97 -2.27
N ASN A 189 6.88 7.65 -3.30
CA ASN A 189 7.50 7.65 -4.63
C ASN A 189 8.86 8.37 -4.66
N ILE A 190 9.01 9.46 -3.91
CA ILE A 190 10.26 10.23 -3.87
C ILE A 190 11.30 9.53 -3.01
N LEU A 191 10.91 9.07 -1.81
CA LEU A 191 11.85 8.48 -0.86
C LEU A 191 12.24 7.05 -1.26
N SER A 192 11.33 6.31 -1.91
CA SER A 192 11.52 4.89 -2.23
C SER A 192 12.03 4.10 -1.01
N PRO A 193 11.28 4.13 0.12
CA PRO A 193 11.72 3.51 1.36
C PRO A 193 11.92 1.99 1.19
N ASP A 194 12.63 1.39 2.14
CA ASP A 194 12.80 -0.06 2.20
C ASP A 194 11.44 -0.79 2.32
N GLU A 195 11.43 -2.10 2.04
CA GLU A 195 10.21 -2.90 1.98
C GLU A 195 9.39 -2.86 3.28
N PHE A 196 10.06 -2.89 4.44
CA PHE A 196 9.40 -2.84 5.74
C PHE A 196 8.72 -1.48 5.93
N SER A 197 9.44 -0.40 5.69
CA SER A 197 8.90 0.96 5.80
C SER A 197 7.80 1.25 4.77
N MET A 198 7.96 0.77 3.54
CA MET A 198 6.95 0.86 2.48
C MET A 198 5.64 0.20 2.90
N SER A 199 5.70 -0.98 3.55
CA SER A 199 4.51 -1.67 4.04
C SER A 199 3.72 -0.82 5.05
N HIS A 200 4.42 -0.16 5.98
CA HIS A 200 3.81 0.75 6.96
C HIS A 200 3.16 1.95 6.28
N HIS A 201 3.82 2.56 5.29
CA HIS A 201 3.23 3.67 4.55
C HIS A 201 1.99 3.25 3.75
N LYS A 202 2.04 2.13 3.02
CA LYS A 202 0.87 1.62 2.31
C LYS A 202 -0.30 1.35 3.25
N ARG A 203 -0.05 0.85 4.47
CA ARG A 203 -1.10 0.63 5.48
C ARG A 203 -1.84 1.93 5.77
N HIS A 204 -1.13 2.98 6.16
CA HIS A 204 -1.74 4.27 6.49
C HIS A 204 -2.46 4.92 5.30
N GLU A 205 -1.86 4.89 4.10
CA GLU A 205 -2.46 5.47 2.89
C GLU A 205 -3.84 4.86 2.58
N ASN A 206 -4.04 3.58 2.89
CA ASN A 206 -5.25 2.84 2.57
C ASN A 206 -6.33 2.88 3.67
N VAL A 207 -6.06 3.48 4.83
CA VAL A 207 -7.07 3.70 5.87
C VAL A 207 -7.84 5.00 5.59
N ASN A 208 -9.16 4.85 5.42
CA ASN A 208 -10.08 5.95 5.17
C ASN A 208 -10.47 6.70 6.46
N GLY A 209 -10.54 6.00 7.58
CA GLY A 209 -10.92 6.60 8.87
C GLY A 209 -11.15 5.58 9.98
N VAL A 210 -11.17 6.08 11.21
CA VAL A 210 -11.45 5.31 12.44
C VAL A 210 -12.59 5.99 13.19
N SER A 211 -13.57 5.21 13.64
CA SER A 211 -14.70 5.76 14.42
C SER A 211 -15.41 4.69 15.24
N ARG A 212 -16.22 5.08 16.21
CA ARG A 212 -17.19 4.17 16.83
C ARG A 212 -18.36 3.90 15.89
N LEU A 213 -18.81 2.64 15.82
CA LEU A 213 -19.95 2.24 15.00
C LEU A 213 -21.22 2.93 15.50
N SER A 214 -22.01 3.49 14.57
CA SER A 214 -23.25 4.22 14.93
C SER A 214 -24.32 3.32 15.55
N SER A 215 -24.42 2.07 15.11
CA SER A 215 -25.40 1.09 15.62
C SER A 215 -24.98 0.43 16.93
N ASN A 216 -23.67 0.39 17.21
CA ASN A 216 -23.12 -0.10 18.48
C ASN A 216 -21.89 0.73 18.85
N ARG A 217 -22.08 1.70 19.75
CA ARG A 217 -20.98 2.58 20.14
C ARG A 217 -19.82 1.82 20.80
N GLU A 218 -20.05 0.64 21.38
CA GLU A 218 -19.00 -0.16 22.03
C GLU A 218 -18.00 -0.79 21.03
N THR A 219 -18.27 -0.72 19.73
CA THR A 219 -17.39 -1.22 18.67
C THR A 219 -16.65 -0.07 17.99
N ILE A 220 -15.33 -0.14 17.90
CA ILE A 220 -14.51 0.72 17.04
C ILE A 220 -14.36 0.07 15.66
N VAL A 221 -14.52 0.85 14.61
CA VAL A 221 -14.44 0.43 13.21
C VAL A 221 -13.34 1.21 12.52
N ILE A 222 -12.45 0.47 11.87
CA ILE A 222 -11.41 0.99 10.99
C ILE A 222 -11.90 0.75 9.56
N SER A 223 -12.15 1.80 8.80
CA SER A 223 -12.51 1.69 7.39
C SER A 223 -11.27 1.79 6.53
N ALA A 224 -11.04 0.81 5.66
CA ALA A 224 -9.87 0.76 4.79
C ALA A 224 -10.22 0.20 3.41
N ASN A 225 -9.29 0.33 2.46
CA ASN A 225 -9.39 -0.27 1.13
C ASN A 225 -8.29 -1.34 0.95
N ALA A 226 -8.62 -2.42 0.24
CA ALA A 226 -7.64 -3.37 -0.27
C ALA A 226 -7.96 -3.66 -1.73
N ASP A 227 -7.05 -3.30 -2.60
CA ASP A 227 -7.16 -3.55 -4.03
C ASP A 227 -6.58 -4.92 -4.41
N ASP A 228 -5.60 -5.44 -3.68
CA ASP A 228 -5.00 -6.76 -3.88
C ASP A 228 -4.85 -7.59 -2.59
N TRP A 229 -4.36 -8.83 -2.74
CA TRP A 229 -4.14 -9.77 -1.64
C TRP A 229 -3.03 -9.33 -0.67
N GLU A 230 -2.01 -8.62 -1.16
CA GLU A 230 -0.93 -8.09 -0.31
C GLU A 230 -1.53 -7.04 0.64
N MET A 231 -2.34 -6.13 0.11
CA MET A 231 -2.98 -5.10 0.89
C MET A 231 -4.02 -5.63 1.86
N GLU A 232 -4.81 -6.63 1.46
CA GLU A 232 -5.70 -7.31 2.39
C GLU A 232 -4.94 -7.92 3.58
N ASN A 233 -3.82 -8.60 3.32
CA ASN A 233 -2.99 -9.17 4.39
C ASN A 233 -2.43 -8.08 5.31
N LEU A 234 -1.89 -7.00 4.76
CA LEU A 234 -1.36 -5.88 5.53
C LEU A 234 -2.42 -5.20 6.41
N MET A 235 -3.67 -5.11 5.94
CA MET A 235 -4.79 -4.59 6.73
C MET A 235 -5.19 -5.53 7.86
N ASN A 236 -5.19 -6.85 7.62
CA ASN A 236 -5.48 -7.83 8.65
C ASN A 236 -4.38 -7.88 9.73
N GLU A 237 -3.10 -7.81 9.35
CA GLU A 237 -1.98 -7.72 10.29
C GLU A 237 -2.07 -6.48 11.18
N MET A 238 -2.43 -5.34 10.60
CA MET A 238 -2.69 -4.11 11.36
C MET A 238 -3.85 -4.29 12.35
N LEU A 239 -4.96 -4.90 11.94
CA LEU A 239 -6.08 -5.21 12.85
C LEU A 239 -5.63 -6.13 14.00
N ASP A 240 -4.78 -7.12 13.73
CA ASP A 240 -4.25 -8.03 14.74
C ASP A 240 -3.32 -7.31 15.74
N GLU A 241 -2.49 -6.37 15.28
CA GLU A 241 -1.68 -5.47 16.11
C GLU A 241 -2.57 -4.65 17.06
N ILE A 242 -3.55 -3.94 16.50
CA ILE A 242 -4.50 -3.10 17.27
C ILE A 242 -5.31 -3.95 18.25
N SER A 243 -5.77 -5.13 17.83
CA SER A 243 -6.57 -6.03 18.67
C SER A 243 -5.77 -6.61 19.84
N ARG A 244 -4.47 -6.87 19.65
CA ARG A 244 -3.58 -7.25 20.75
C ARG A 244 -3.45 -6.13 21.77
N LYS A 245 -3.27 -4.89 21.31
CA LYS A 245 -3.21 -3.71 22.19
C LYS A 245 -4.52 -3.43 22.90
N HIS A 246 -5.65 -3.57 22.21
CA HIS A 246 -6.97 -3.49 22.82
C HIS A 246 -7.11 -4.48 23.99
N LYS A 247 -6.73 -5.76 23.79
CA LYS A 247 -6.74 -6.77 24.86
C LYS A 247 -5.87 -6.40 26.06
N GLU A 248 -4.70 -5.79 25.84
CA GLU A 248 -3.82 -5.32 26.93
C GLU A 248 -4.48 -4.23 27.79
N VAL A 249 -5.30 -3.37 27.19
CA VAL A 249 -5.87 -2.19 27.88
C VAL A 249 -7.31 -2.38 28.33
N ASN A 250 -8.04 -3.35 27.76
CA ASN A 250 -9.50 -3.44 27.85
C ASN A 250 -10.02 -3.47 29.30
N ASP A 251 -9.38 -4.27 30.16
CA ASP A 251 -9.81 -4.41 31.56
C ASP A 251 -9.63 -3.10 32.33
N ILE A 252 -8.55 -2.37 32.06
CA ILE A 252 -8.27 -1.05 32.67
C ILE A 252 -9.30 -0.02 32.19
N LEU A 253 -9.62 -0.01 30.89
CA LEU A 253 -10.64 0.88 30.32
C LEU A 253 -12.02 0.57 30.90
N ALA A 254 -12.42 -0.71 30.93
CA ALA A 254 -13.71 -1.16 31.43
C ALA A 254 -13.90 -0.84 32.92
N LYS A 255 -12.86 -1.04 33.75
CA LYS A 255 -12.87 -0.64 35.18
C LYS A 255 -13.14 0.85 35.36
N ASN A 256 -12.71 1.67 34.40
CA ASN A 256 -12.89 3.11 34.37
C ASN A 256 -14.10 3.57 33.54
N LYS A 257 -15.03 2.65 33.22
CA LYS A 257 -16.28 2.91 32.47
C LYS A 257 -16.07 3.34 31.02
N ILE A 258 -14.87 3.16 30.47
CA ILE A 258 -14.59 3.37 29.05
C ILE A 258 -14.79 2.03 28.35
N ILE A 259 -15.95 1.87 27.70
CA ILE A 259 -16.34 0.59 27.10
C ILE A 259 -15.93 0.54 25.64
N VAL A 260 -15.03 -0.39 25.31
CA VAL A 260 -14.69 -0.78 23.93
C VAL A 260 -14.68 -2.30 23.91
N ASN A 261 -15.71 -2.93 23.37
CA ASN A 261 -15.84 -4.39 23.39
C ASN A 261 -15.13 -5.04 22.21
N GLU A 262 -15.02 -4.32 21.09
CA GLU A 262 -14.50 -4.87 19.85
C GLU A 262 -13.83 -3.77 19.01
N VAL A 263 -12.75 -4.13 18.34
CA VAL A 263 -12.20 -3.38 17.21
C VAL A 263 -12.36 -4.25 15.96
N ARG A 264 -12.94 -3.70 14.90
CA ARG A 264 -13.16 -4.42 13.65
C ARG A 264 -12.68 -3.62 12.44
N LEU A 265 -12.32 -4.35 11.40
CA LEU A 265 -11.97 -3.80 10.10
C LEU A 265 -13.19 -3.88 9.18
N ASP A 266 -13.57 -2.73 8.61
CA ASP A 266 -14.52 -2.62 7.50
C ASP A 266 -13.72 -2.42 6.20
N LEU A 267 -13.38 -3.53 5.57
CA LEU A 267 -12.49 -3.57 4.40
C LEU A 267 -13.28 -3.51 3.09
N ARG A 268 -13.06 -2.44 2.33
CA ARG A 268 -13.55 -2.31 0.96
C ARG A 268 -12.61 -3.05 0.02
N CYS A 269 -13.08 -4.17 -0.52
CA CYS A 269 -12.28 -5.10 -1.31
C CYS A 269 -12.91 -5.42 -2.67
N GLU A 270 -13.74 -4.54 -3.22
CA GLU A 270 -14.42 -4.77 -4.51
C GLU A 270 -13.44 -5.04 -5.68
N ASP A 271 -12.29 -4.37 -5.71
CA ASP A 271 -11.27 -4.58 -6.76
C ASP A 271 -10.57 -5.95 -6.61
N LEU A 272 -10.30 -6.36 -5.37
CA LEU A 272 -9.78 -7.69 -5.07
C LEU A 272 -10.79 -8.79 -5.44
N ILE A 273 -12.05 -8.63 -5.06
CA ILE A 273 -13.13 -9.55 -5.44
C ILE A 273 -13.26 -9.62 -6.97
N THR A 274 -13.10 -8.50 -7.67
CA THR A 274 -13.11 -8.48 -9.14
C THR A 274 -11.99 -9.36 -9.72
N LYS A 275 -10.76 -9.25 -9.19
CA LYS A 275 -9.63 -10.11 -9.60
C LYS A 275 -9.91 -11.58 -9.32
N GLU A 276 -10.47 -11.92 -8.16
CA GLU A 276 -10.82 -13.30 -7.80
C GLU A 276 -11.93 -13.89 -8.67
N ILE A 277 -12.94 -13.09 -9.03
CA ILE A 277 -13.98 -13.49 -10.00
C ILE A 277 -13.36 -13.75 -11.37
N PHE A 278 -12.47 -12.87 -11.85
CA PHE A 278 -11.79 -13.07 -13.12
C PHE A 278 -10.97 -14.35 -13.14
N LEU A 279 -10.17 -14.62 -12.10
CA LEU A 279 -9.41 -15.86 -12.00
C LEU A 279 -10.33 -17.09 -11.97
N SER A 280 -11.42 -17.05 -11.18
CA SER A 280 -12.36 -18.16 -11.05
C SER A 280 -13.07 -18.48 -12.37
N LEU A 281 -13.53 -17.46 -13.09
CA LEU A 281 -14.23 -17.63 -14.37
C LEU A 281 -13.26 -17.90 -15.53
N ALA A 282 -12.01 -17.44 -15.44
CA ALA A 282 -10.97 -17.75 -16.42
C ALA A 282 -10.52 -19.21 -16.33
N GLU A 283 -10.51 -19.78 -15.12
CA GLU A 283 -10.27 -21.20 -14.90
C GLU A 283 -11.43 -22.05 -15.42
N LYS A 284 -12.67 -21.73 -15.01
CA LYS A 284 -13.85 -22.50 -15.41
C LYS A 284 -15.14 -21.70 -15.24
N ALA A 285 -15.94 -21.65 -16.30
CA ALA A 285 -17.32 -21.16 -16.25
C ALA A 285 -18.13 -21.88 -15.16
N CYS A 286 -18.97 -21.12 -14.44
CA CYS A 286 -19.74 -21.67 -13.34
C CYS A 286 -20.99 -20.83 -13.05
N SER A 287 -21.94 -21.41 -12.31
CA SER A 287 -23.12 -20.67 -11.85
C SER A 287 -22.76 -19.63 -10.77
N GLU A 288 -23.60 -18.61 -10.58
CA GLU A 288 -23.43 -17.63 -9.49
C GLU A 288 -23.28 -18.32 -8.12
N LYS A 289 -24.08 -19.37 -7.86
CA LYS A 289 -24.06 -20.10 -6.60
C LYS A 289 -22.73 -20.81 -6.36
N GLU A 290 -22.18 -21.44 -7.41
CA GLU A 290 -20.88 -22.10 -7.35
C GLU A 290 -19.77 -21.07 -7.14
N LEU A 291 -19.82 -19.92 -7.82
CA LEU A 291 -18.84 -18.85 -7.65
C LEU A 291 -18.82 -18.29 -6.23
N VAL A 292 -19.99 -18.04 -5.63
CA VAL A 292 -20.09 -17.62 -4.22
C VAL A 292 -19.52 -18.70 -3.28
N THR A 293 -19.65 -19.98 -3.64
CA THR A 293 -19.07 -21.08 -2.87
C THR A 293 -17.55 -21.14 -3.01
N ARG A 294 -16.99 -20.89 -4.21
CA ARG A 294 -15.54 -20.78 -4.41
C ARG A 294 -14.94 -19.58 -3.67
N LEU A 295 -15.70 -18.50 -3.54
CA LEU A 295 -15.33 -17.28 -2.83
C LEU A 295 -15.93 -17.22 -1.42
N GLU A 296 -15.93 -18.35 -0.68
CA GLU A 296 -16.57 -18.46 0.64
C GLU A 296 -16.07 -17.45 1.69
N LYS A 297 -14.85 -16.94 1.52
CA LYS A 297 -14.26 -15.91 2.40
C LYS A 297 -14.87 -14.52 2.19
N ARG A 298 -15.63 -14.31 1.10
CA ARG A 298 -16.19 -13.03 0.71
C ARG A 298 -17.66 -12.94 1.10
N ASP A 299 -18.12 -11.74 1.43
CA ASP A 299 -19.55 -11.50 1.63
C ASP A 299 -20.32 -11.75 0.34
N ALA A 300 -21.32 -12.64 0.40
CA ALA A 300 -22.08 -13.06 -0.78
C ALA A 300 -22.87 -11.90 -1.42
N THR A 301 -23.27 -10.88 -0.64
CA THR A 301 -23.98 -9.72 -1.19
C THR A 301 -23.02 -8.82 -1.97
N LEU A 302 -21.79 -8.67 -1.48
CA LEU A 302 -20.72 -7.93 -2.15
C LEU A 302 -20.29 -8.61 -3.45
N VAL A 303 -20.11 -9.94 -3.44
CA VAL A 303 -19.81 -10.70 -4.66
C VAL A 303 -20.88 -10.48 -5.73
N ARG A 304 -22.18 -10.56 -5.36
CA ARG A 304 -23.28 -10.28 -6.29
C ARG A 304 -23.30 -8.85 -6.81
N LYS A 305 -23.00 -7.87 -5.97
CA LYS A 305 -22.87 -6.46 -6.37
C LYS A 305 -21.76 -6.30 -7.42
N VAL A 306 -20.60 -6.91 -7.20
CA VAL A 306 -19.48 -6.87 -8.17
C VAL A 306 -19.88 -7.56 -9.48
N LEU A 307 -20.50 -8.75 -9.41
CA LEU A 307 -21.01 -9.44 -10.60
C LEU A 307 -21.98 -8.59 -11.42
N ALA A 308 -22.92 -7.91 -10.77
CA ALA A 308 -23.85 -7.01 -11.46
C ALA A 308 -23.11 -5.88 -12.20
N ILE A 309 -22.07 -5.30 -11.58
CA ILE A 309 -21.21 -4.28 -12.21
C ILE A 309 -20.48 -4.86 -13.43
N LEU A 310 -19.88 -6.06 -13.31
CA LEU A 310 -19.16 -6.72 -14.41
C LEU A 310 -20.09 -7.06 -15.58
N HIS A 311 -21.32 -7.49 -15.29
CA HIS A 311 -22.33 -7.76 -16.30
C HIS A 311 -22.74 -6.47 -17.04
N VAL A 312 -23.00 -5.38 -16.29
CA VAL A 312 -23.34 -4.06 -16.89
C VAL A 312 -22.19 -3.52 -17.75
N LYS A 313 -20.93 -3.72 -17.33
CA LYS A 313 -19.74 -3.36 -18.12
C LYS A 313 -19.56 -4.24 -19.38
N GLY A 314 -20.33 -5.31 -19.51
CA GLY A 314 -20.27 -6.27 -20.60
C GLY A 314 -19.01 -7.13 -20.56
N LEU A 315 -18.45 -7.41 -19.39
CA LEU A 315 -17.25 -8.25 -19.22
C LEU A 315 -17.60 -9.72 -18.99
N ILE A 316 -18.80 -9.98 -18.47
CA ILE A 316 -19.36 -11.32 -18.27
C ILE A 316 -20.74 -11.44 -18.92
N LYS A 317 -21.10 -12.67 -19.27
CA LYS A 317 -22.42 -13.03 -19.80
C LYS A 317 -22.93 -14.29 -19.11
N MET A 318 -24.21 -14.32 -18.80
CA MET A 318 -24.87 -15.55 -18.38
C MET A 318 -25.36 -16.33 -19.60
N ASP A 319 -24.98 -17.59 -19.70
CA ASP A 319 -25.56 -18.52 -20.66
C ASP A 319 -26.92 -18.98 -20.15
N THR A 320 -27.97 -18.67 -20.92
CA THR A 320 -29.36 -18.97 -20.57
C THR A 320 -29.70 -20.46 -20.62
N SER A 321 -28.86 -21.29 -21.24
CA SER A 321 -29.11 -22.72 -21.41
C SER A 321 -28.70 -23.56 -20.20
N ASN A 322 -27.61 -23.18 -19.52
CA ASN A 322 -27.06 -23.90 -18.36
C ASN A 322 -26.95 -23.03 -17.09
N GLY A 323 -27.19 -21.71 -17.20
CA GLY A 323 -27.11 -20.77 -16.08
C GLY A 323 -25.67 -20.40 -15.68
N GLU A 324 -24.68 -20.68 -16.52
CA GLU A 324 -23.28 -20.42 -16.24
C GLU A 324 -22.86 -19.00 -16.62
N LEU A 325 -22.02 -18.40 -15.79
CA LEU A 325 -21.36 -17.14 -16.03
C LEU A 325 -20.06 -17.41 -16.81
N ASN A 326 -19.91 -16.67 -17.91
CA ASN A 326 -18.76 -16.76 -18.81
C ASN A 326 -18.14 -15.39 -18.98
N LEU A 327 -16.81 -15.33 -19.05
CA LEU A 327 -16.09 -14.15 -19.50
C LEU A 327 -16.30 -13.97 -21.00
N GLN A 328 -16.46 -12.74 -21.45
CA GLN A 328 -16.56 -12.43 -22.88
C GLN A 328 -15.21 -12.61 -23.55
N LYS A 329 -15.18 -13.31 -24.69
CA LYS A 329 -13.97 -13.59 -25.46
C LYS A 329 -13.65 -12.47 -26.43
N ASP A 330 -13.53 -11.24 -25.92
CA ASP A 330 -13.19 -10.05 -26.70
C ASP A 330 -11.93 -9.34 -26.17
N GLU A 331 -11.30 -8.54 -27.02
CA GLU A 331 -10.07 -7.82 -26.69
C GLU A 331 -10.23 -6.92 -25.46
N LYS A 332 -11.39 -6.24 -25.32
CA LYS A 332 -11.67 -5.34 -24.20
C LYS A 332 -11.65 -6.08 -22.87
N THR A 333 -12.30 -7.23 -22.83
CA THR A 333 -12.43 -8.07 -21.63
C THR A 333 -11.10 -8.68 -21.26
N LEU A 334 -10.39 -9.27 -22.23
CA LEU A 334 -9.03 -9.79 -22.01
C LEU A 334 -8.08 -8.71 -21.49
N LYS A 335 -8.06 -7.52 -22.12
CA LYS A 335 -7.26 -6.38 -21.68
C LYS A 335 -7.60 -5.93 -20.25
N THR A 336 -8.88 -5.90 -19.90
CA THR A 336 -9.33 -5.52 -18.56
C THR A 336 -8.85 -6.51 -17.50
N ILE A 337 -9.00 -7.81 -17.75
CA ILE A 337 -8.53 -8.87 -16.85
C ILE A 337 -7.01 -8.79 -16.71
N PHE A 338 -6.29 -8.76 -17.84
CA PHE A 338 -4.83 -8.70 -17.87
C PHE A 338 -4.31 -7.51 -17.07
N ASN A 339 -4.84 -6.31 -17.30
CA ASN A 339 -4.40 -5.10 -16.59
C ASN A 339 -4.73 -5.14 -15.10
N SER A 340 -5.80 -5.82 -14.69
CA SER A 340 -6.10 -6.00 -13.26
C SER A 340 -5.12 -6.96 -12.57
N LEU A 341 -4.53 -7.92 -13.29
CA LEU A 341 -3.62 -8.92 -12.74
C LEU A 341 -2.14 -8.56 -12.94
N LYS A 342 -1.83 -7.66 -13.89
CA LYS A 342 -0.47 -7.22 -14.19
C LYS A 342 0.17 -6.63 -12.93
N GLY A 343 1.34 -7.16 -12.58
CA GLY A 343 2.07 -6.76 -11.37
C GLY A 343 1.81 -7.66 -10.15
N THR A 344 0.88 -8.62 -10.26
CA THR A 344 0.65 -9.65 -9.23
C THR A 344 1.26 -10.98 -9.65
N ASP A 345 1.57 -11.86 -8.69
CA ASP A 345 2.03 -13.23 -8.99
C ASP A 345 0.98 -14.08 -9.72
N TYR A 346 -0.30 -13.71 -9.60
CA TYR A 346 -1.41 -14.41 -10.27
C TYR A 346 -1.39 -14.24 -11.78
N ILE A 347 -0.65 -13.27 -12.34
CA ILE A 347 -0.51 -13.14 -13.79
C ILE A 347 0.05 -14.41 -14.42
N TYR A 348 0.97 -15.08 -13.73
CA TYR A 348 1.58 -16.32 -14.22
C TYR A 348 0.64 -17.53 -14.10
N LYS A 349 -0.39 -17.46 -13.24
CA LYS A 349 -1.46 -18.48 -13.24
C LYS A 349 -2.44 -18.21 -14.38
N PHE A 350 -2.76 -16.94 -14.61
CA PHE A 350 -3.71 -16.52 -15.64
C PHE A 350 -3.26 -16.91 -17.06
N ILE A 351 -1.96 -16.86 -17.35
CA ILE A 351 -1.44 -17.24 -18.68
C ILE A 351 -1.71 -18.69 -19.07
N ASP A 352 -1.83 -19.58 -18.07
CA ASP A 352 -2.09 -21.01 -18.28
C ASP A 352 -3.59 -21.34 -18.22
N MET A 353 -4.47 -20.35 -18.02
CA MET A 353 -5.90 -20.59 -17.83
C MET A 353 -6.64 -20.88 -19.16
N PRO A 354 -7.66 -21.78 -19.14
CA PRO A 354 -8.45 -22.13 -20.33
C PRO A 354 -9.02 -20.92 -21.08
N TYR A 355 -9.52 -19.92 -20.36
CA TYR A 355 -10.06 -18.71 -20.99
C TYR A 355 -9.05 -18.01 -21.90
N LEU A 356 -7.79 -17.85 -21.47
CA LEU A 356 -6.78 -17.20 -22.31
C LEU A 356 -6.47 -18.05 -23.54
N ILE A 357 -6.29 -19.37 -23.34
CA ILE A 357 -6.00 -20.33 -24.42
C ILE A 357 -7.08 -20.26 -25.51
N GLU A 358 -8.35 -20.18 -25.11
CA GLU A 358 -9.48 -20.17 -26.04
C GLU A 358 -9.74 -18.81 -26.70
N SER A 359 -9.35 -17.70 -26.07
CA SER A 359 -9.67 -16.34 -26.54
C SER A 359 -8.53 -15.66 -27.29
N ILE A 360 -7.27 -15.96 -26.94
CA ILE A 360 -6.11 -15.22 -27.43
C ILE A 360 -5.94 -15.33 -28.94
N GLY A 361 -6.29 -16.47 -29.53
CA GLY A 361 -6.10 -16.73 -30.96
C GLY A 361 -6.82 -15.71 -31.85
N GLN A 362 -8.13 -15.55 -31.66
CA GLN A 362 -8.92 -14.60 -32.46
C GLN A 362 -8.48 -13.16 -32.19
N ILE A 363 -8.22 -12.82 -30.93
CA ILE A 363 -7.80 -11.46 -30.52
C ILE A 363 -6.45 -11.10 -31.15
N PHE A 364 -5.50 -12.04 -31.15
CA PHE A 364 -4.21 -11.87 -31.81
C PHE A 364 -4.38 -11.64 -33.31
N ASP A 365 -5.19 -12.44 -33.99
CA ASP A 365 -5.41 -12.31 -35.45
C ASP A 365 -6.01 -10.95 -35.80
N GLU A 366 -6.98 -10.47 -35.00
CA GLU A 366 -7.60 -9.16 -35.17
C GLU A 366 -6.61 -8.01 -34.96
N ILE A 367 -5.76 -8.08 -33.91
CA ILE A 367 -4.75 -7.07 -33.63
C ILE A 367 -3.64 -7.09 -34.70
N ALA A 368 -3.15 -8.27 -35.09
CA ALA A 368 -2.16 -8.44 -36.13
C ALA A 368 -2.62 -7.81 -37.45
N LEU A 369 -3.88 -8.02 -37.82
CA LEU A 369 -4.44 -7.41 -39.01
C LEU A 369 -4.69 -5.91 -38.85
N ARG A 370 -5.26 -5.47 -37.73
CA ARG A 370 -5.66 -4.07 -37.50
C ARG A 370 -4.47 -3.14 -37.32
N VAL A 371 -3.48 -3.55 -36.52
CA VAL A 371 -2.32 -2.73 -36.14
C VAL A 371 -1.16 -2.94 -37.10
N TYR A 372 -0.87 -4.21 -37.42
CA TYR A 372 0.30 -4.58 -38.22
C TYR A 372 -0.05 -4.86 -39.69
N SER A 373 -1.33 -4.81 -40.09
CA SER A 373 -1.75 -5.10 -41.47
C SER A 373 -1.21 -6.44 -41.99
N HIS A 374 -1.00 -7.40 -41.09
CA HIS A 374 -0.38 -8.68 -41.37
C HIS A 374 -1.34 -9.82 -41.02
N ARG A 375 -1.37 -10.85 -41.87
CA ARG A 375 -2.12 -12.09 -41.61
C ARG A 375 -1.11 -13.22 -41.40
N VAL A 376 -1.20 -13.87 -40.25
CA VAL A 376 -0.35 -15.02 -39.93
C VAL A 376 -1.07 -16.30 -40.35
N PHE A 377 -0.38 -17.19 -41.06
CA PHE A 377 -0.96 -18.43 -41.59
C PHE A 377 -0.64 -19.64 -40.70
N ASN A 378 -1.32 -20.76 -40.94
CA ASN A 378 -1.24 -21.98 -40.11
C ASN A 378 0.19 -22.53 -40.02
N GLY A 379 0.61 -22.91 -38.80
CA GLY A 379 1.99 -23.28 -38.46
C GLY A 379 2.71 -22.12 -37.78
N ASP A 380 2.98 -21.05 -38.53
CA ASP A 380 3.58 -19.80 -38.04
C ASP A 380 2.74 -19.10 -36.95
N ARG A 381 1.42 -19.27 -37.04
CA ARG A 381 0.47 -18.72 -36.08
C ARG A 381 0.59 -19.37 -34.70
N GLU A 382 0.74 -20.69 -34.65
CA GLU A 382 0.76 -21.42 -33.38
C GLU A 382 2.03 -21.10 -32.58
N ASP A 383 3.18 -20.98 -33.25
CA ASP A 383 4.43 -20.57 -32.61
C ASP A 383 4.33 -19.18 -31.96
N ARG A 384 3.70 -18.21 -32.64
CA ARG A 384 3.49 -16.86 -32.11
C ARG A 384 2.51 -16.87 -30.95
N LEU A 385 1.39 -17.60 -31.08
CA LEU A 385 0.41 -17.72 -30.00
C LEU A 385 0.99 -18.39 -28.76
N LEU A 386 1.88 -19.38 -28.93
CA LEU A 386 2.57 -20.02 -27.83
C LEU A 386 3.41 -19.01 -27.03
N LEU A 387 4.22 -18.20 -27.71
CA LEU A 387 5.02 -17.16 -27.04
C LEU A 387 4.18 -16.03 -26.46
N VAL A 388 3.11 -15.62 -27.16
CA VAL A 388 2.16 -14.61 -26.68
C VAL A 388 1.50 -15.10 -25.40
N ARG A 389 0.95 -16.32 -25.37
CA ARG A 389 0.33 -16.88 -24.18
C ARG A 389 1.32 -16.98 -23.02
N ASN A 390 2.51 -17.49 -23.28
CA ASN A 390 3.46 -17.85 -22.22
C ASN A 390 4.29 -16.64 -21.70
N SER A 391 4.01 -15.41 -22.14
CA SER A 391 4.73 -14.22 -21.69
C SER A 391 3.79 -13.05 -21.35
N PRO A 392 3.71 -12.67 -20.05
CA PRO A 392 3.03 -11.46 -19.63
C PRO A 392 3.51 -10.17 -20.35
N ILE A 393 4.80 -10.01 -20.62
CA ILE A 393 5.30 -8.83 -21.35
C ILE A 393 4.84 -8.84 -22.81
N VAL A 394 4.83 -9.99 -23.48
CA VAL A 394 4.31 -10.08 -24.85
C VAL A 394 2.80 -9.78 -24.88
N LEU A 395 2.02 -10.30 -23.92
CA LEU A 395 0.60 -9.92 -23.78
C LEU A 395 0.43 -8.42 -23.55
N ASP A 396 1.28 -7.81 -22.71
CA ASP A 396 1.24 -6.36 -22.48
C ASP A 396 1.50 -5.58 -23.77
N TYR A 397 2.47 -6.01 -24.57
CA TYR A 397 2.77 -5.38 -25.86
C TYR A 397 1.59 -5.50 -26.81
N LEU A 398 1.00 -6.70 -26.91
CA LEU A 398 -0.14 -6.96 -27.78
C LEU A 398 -1.39 -6.14 -27.36
N LEU A 399 -1.72 -6.09 -26.08
CA LEU A 399 -2.97 -5.52 -25.57
C LEU A 399 -2.88 -4.01 -25.28
N ASN A 400 -1.72 -3.53 -24.82
CA ASN A 400 -1.56 -2.16 -24.34
C ASN A 400 -0.67 -1.29 -25.25
N LYS A 401 0.29 -1.85 -25.99
CA LYS A 401 1.25 -1.10 -26.81
C LYS A 401 0.99 -1.25 -28.30
N GLN A 402 -0.22 -0.89 -28.73
CA GLN A 402 -0.67 -0.98 -30.12
C GLN A 402 -0.28 0.24 -30.99
N GLU A 403 0.64 1.08 -30.51
CA GLU A 403 1.12 2.25 -31.25
C GLU A 403 2.44 1.94 -31.96
N MET A 404 2.48 2.19 -33.26
CA MET A 404 3.65 2.00 -34.10
C MET A 404 4.33 3.34 -34.34
N ASP A 405 5.63 3.44 -34.01
CA ASP A 405 6.41 4.63 -34.36
C ASP A 405 6.57 4.72 -35.88
N THR A 406 6.20 5.87 -36.43
CA THR A 406 6.34 6.23 -37.85
C THR A 406 7.78 6.08 -38.38
N ASN A 407 8.79 6.17 -37.53
CA ASN A 407 10.20 5.97 -37.90
C ASN A 407 10.50 4.52 -38.31
N PHE A 408 9.70 3.56 -37.85
CA PHE A 408 9.78 2.15 -38.25
C PHE A 408 8.91 1.80 -39.46
N ALA A 409 8.27 2.78 -40.11
CA ALA A 409 7.41 2.57 -41.27
C ALA A 409 8.12 1.93 -42.48
N GLN A 410 9.46 1.87 -42.48
CA GLN A 410 10.27 1.23 -43.51
C GLN A 410 10.48 -0.28 -43.31
N LEU A 411 10.26 -0.80 -42.08
CA LEU A 411 10.31 -2.24 -41.84
C LEU A 411 8.98 -2.88 -42.22
N ASP A 412 9.04 -4.14 -42.66
CA ASP A 412 7.83 -4.95 -42.77
C ASP A 412 7.15 -5.02 -41.39
N ARG A 413 5.84 -4.88 -41.38
CA ARG A 413 5.07 -4.89 -40.13
C ARG A 413 5.01 -6.29 -39.52
N SER A 414 5.21 -7.35 -40.30
CA SER A 414 5.44 -8.72 -39.79
C SER A 414 6.70 -8.77 -38.92
N VAL A 415 7.79 -8.19 -39.40
CA VAL A 415 9.07 -8.11 -38.71
C VAL A 415 8.93 -7.36 -37.40
N VAL A 416 8.20 -6.24 -37.39
CA VAL A 416 8.02 -5.47 -36.15
C VAL A 416 7.23 -6.26 -35.11
N LEU A 417 6.16 -6.96 -35.52
CA LEU A 417 5.38 -7.84 -34.64
C LEU A 417 6.26 -8.95 -34.03
N ASP A 418 7.06 -9.62 -34.85
CA ASP A 418 7.93 -10.72 -34.41
C ASP A 418 9.06 -10.22 -33.48
N LEU A 419 9.63 -9.04 -33.76
CA LEU A 419 10.60 -8.40 -32.87
C LEU A 419 10.01 -8.07 -31.51
N LEU A 420 8.76 -7.60 -31.46
CA LEU A 420 8.06 -7.32 -30.20
C LEU A 420 7.81 -8.61 -29.40
N ILE A 421 7.37 -9.68 -30.07
CA ILE A 421 7.14 -10.98 -29.44
C ILE A 421 8.45 -11.53 -28.85
N LEU A 422 9.53 -11.61 -29.65
CA LEU A 422 10.80 -12.15 -29.15
C LEU A 422 11.41 -11.29 -28.04
N ASN A 423 11.40 -9.96 -28.19
CA ASN A 423 11.94 -9.06 -27.17
C ASN A 423 11.17 -9.19 -25.85
N GLY A 424 9.83 -9.19 -25.91
CA GLY A 424 9.00 -9.35 -24.72
C GLY A 424 9.23 -10.70 -24.02
N PHE A 425 9.27 -11.77 -24.81
CA PHE A 425 9.51 -13.12 -24.29
C PHE A 425 10.89 -13.23 -23.63
N MET A 426 11.95 -12.72 -24.26
CA MET A 426 13.31 -12.72 -23.69
C MET A 426 13.40 -11.95 -22.37
N GLN A 427 12.67 -10.83 -22.24
CA GLN A 427 12.62 -10.08 -20.98
C GLN A 427 11.96 -10.90 -19.86
N ASP A 428 10.90 -11.64 -20.16
CA ASP A 428 10.25 -12.51 -19.18
C ASP A 428 11.09 -13.73 -18.83
N VAL A 429 11.77 -14.37 -19.80
CA VAL A 429 12.71 -15.48 -19.53
C VAL A 429 13.86 -15.04 -18.63
N THR A 430 14.34 -13.81 -18.81
CA THR A 430 15.39 -13.23 -17.94
C THR A 430 14.91 -13.11 -16.48
N LYS A 431 13.62 -12.81 -16.27
CA LYS A 431 13.01 -12.74 -14.93
C LYS A 431 12.59 -14.11 -14.39
N LYS A 432 12.07 -14.98 -15.24
CA LYS A 432 11.54 -16.31 -14.90
C LYS A 432 12.05 -17.35 -15.90
N PRO A 433 13.27 -17.88 -15.70
CA PRO A 433 13.90 -18.84 -16.62
C PRO A 433 13.10 -20.14 -16.83
N ALA A 434 12.13 -20.44 -15.96
CA ALA A 434 11.25 -21.58 -16.13
C ALA A 434 10.38 -21.51 -17.41
N LEU A 435 10.11 -20.30 -17.93
CA LEU A 435 9.31 -20.10 -19.14
C LEU A 435 9.96 -20.65 -20.41
N SER A 436 11.27 -20.87 -20.42
CA SER A 436 12.02 -21.40 -21.57
C SER A 436 12.50 -22.85 -21.37
N LYS A 437 11.89 -23.61 -20.45
CA LYS A 437 12.26 -25.01 -20.18
C LYS A 437 11.50 -26.02 -21.04
N ASP A 438 10.43 -25.56 -21.68
CA ASP A 438 9.60 -26.38 -22.55
C ASP A 438 10.17 -26.39 -23.99
N ASP A 439 10.34 -27.59 -24.55
CA ASP A 439 10.96 -27.77 -25.87
C ASP A 439 10.13 -27.13 -26.98
N GLU A 440 8.80 -27.14 -26.88
CA GLU A 440 7.91 -26.51 -27.86
C GLU A 440 8.10 -24.99 -27.87
N THR A 441 8.21 -24.38 -26.70
CA THR A 441 8.45 -22.93 -26.55
C THR A 441 9.81 -22.53 -27.14
N VAL A 442 10.85 -23.34 -26.97
CA VAL A 442 12.17 -23.10 -27.57
C VAL A 442 12.13 -23.22 -29.09
N LEU A 443 11.43 -24.23 -29.61
CA LEU A 443 11.25 -24.43 -31.07
C LEU A 443 10.47 -23.27 -31.69
N ALA A 444 9.39 -22.82 -31.07
CA ALA A 444 8.62 -21.66 -31.53
C ALA A 444 9.48 -20.39 -31.59
N MET A 445 10.31 -20.16 -30.57
CA MET A 445 11.27 -19.05 -30.55
C MET A 445 12.27 -19.14 -31.71
N GLN A 446 12.82 -20.32 -31.98
CA GLN A 446 13.76 -20.55 -33.09
C GLN A 446 13.08 -20.33 -34.45
N ASN A 447 11.83 -20.75 -34.62
CA ASN A 447 11.08 -20.58 -35.85
C ASN A 447 10.81 -19.08 -36.15
N ILE A 448 10.40 -18.32 -35.14
CA ILE A 448 10.19 -16.86 -35.29
C ILE A 448 11.53 -16.17 -35.57
N GLN A 449 12.61 -16.55 -34.89
CA GLN A 449 13.95 -16.03 -35.15
C GLN A 449 14.42 -16.31 -36.60
N ASN A 450 14.18 -17.53 -37.11
CA ASN A 450 14.53 -17.91 -38.47
C ASN A 450 13.72 -17.11 -39.51
N THR A 451 12.45 -16.83 -39.21
CA THR A 451 11.59 -15.99 -40.06
C THR A 451 12.11 -14.56 -40.11
N LEU A 452 12.41 -13.96 -38.96
CA LEU A 452 13.03 -12.65 -38.85
C LEU A 452 14.36 -12.57 -39.61
N HIS A 453 15.21 -13.58 -39.51
CA HIS A 453 16.50 -13.59 -40.23
C HIS A 453 16.30 -13.58 -41.75
N LYS A 454 15.30 -14.29 -42.27
CA LYS A 454 14.96 -14.29 -43.69
C LYS A 454 14.39 -12.95 -44.15
N GLU A 455 13.52 -12.32 -43.36
CA GLU A 455 12.86 -11.06 -43.72
C GLU A 455 13.77 -9.83 -43.55
N LEU A 456 14.58 -9.80 -42.49
CA LEU A 456 15.56 -8.72 -42.24
C LEU A 456 16.85 -8.89 -43.03
N GLY A 457 17.22 -10.11 -43.42
CA GLY A 457 18.50 -10.41 -44.09
C GLY A 457 18.77 -9.53 -45.32
N PRO A 458 17.83 -9.39 -46.27
CA PRO A 458 17.99 -8.51 -47.42
C PRO A 458 18.16 -7.03 -47.03
N PHE A 459 17.39 -6.54 -46.07
CA PHE A 459 17.49 -5.16 -45.58
C PHE A 459 18.82 -4.89 -44.86
N LEU A 460 19.22 -5.78 -43.95
CA LEU A 460 20.50 -5.69 -43.24
C LEU A 460 21.69 -5.81 -44.20
N SER A 461 21.60 -6.68 -45.20
CA SER A 461 22.57 -6.76 -46.28
C SER A 461 22.61 -5.44 -47.07
N LEU A 462 21.47 -4.85 -47.41
CA LEU A 462 21.41 -3.56 -48.11
C LEU A 462 21.99 -2.41 -47.27
N VAL A 463 21.74 -2.39 -45.95
CA VAL A 463 22.35 -1.44 -45.00
C VAL A 463 23.86 -1.66 -44.88
N GLN A 464 24.33 -2.90 -44.87
CA GLN A 464 25.76 -3.23 -44.88
C GLN A 464 26.45 -2.85 -46.20
N HIS A 465 25.70 -2.85 -47.32
CA HIS A 465 26.18 -2.48 -48.65
C HIS A 465 25.92 -1.01 -49.02
N LEU A 466 25.17 -0.27 -48.20
CA LEU A 466 25.04 1.19 -48.26
C LEU A 466 26.34 1.84 -47.76
N GLU A 467 27.36 1.74 -48.61
CA GLU A 467 28.63 2.48 -48.63
C GLU A 467 29.31 2.75 -47.28
N ALA A 468 30.45 2.08 -47.05
CA ALA A 468 31.38 2.34 -45.94
C ALA A 468 31.71 3.84 -45.74
N THR A 469 31.66 4.64 -46.81
CA THR A 469 31.84 6.10 -46.81
C THR A 469 30.73 6.87 -46.08
N LYS A 470 29.47 6.41 -46.10
CA LYS A 470 28.37 7.05 -45.34
C LYS A 470 28.36 6.65 -43.87
N LEU A 471 28.82 5.44 -43.55
CA LEU A 471 29.01 4.96 -42.18
C LEU A 471 30.14 5.71 -41.46
N GLU A 472 31.22 6.05 -42.16
CA GLU A 472 32.26 6.96 -41.65
C GLU A 472 31.73 8.39 -41.48
N GLN A 473 30.99 8.94 -42.44
CA GLN A 473 30.40 10.28 -42.32
C GLN A 473 29.39 10.37 -41.17
N GLY A 474 28.59 9.34 -40.95
CA GLY A 474 27.67 9.24 -39.82
C GLY A 474 28.40 9.18 -38.48
N LYS A 475 29.48 8.40 -38.38
CA LYS A 475 30.37 8.38 -37.20
C LYS A 475 30.99 9.75 -36.92
N LEU A 476 31.46 10.44 -37.97
CA LEU A 476 32.06 11.76 -37.87
C LEU A 476 31.05 12.82 -37.39
N GLN A 477 29.81 12.77 -37.90
CA GLN A 477 28.73 13.64 -37.47
C GLN A 477 28.29 13.36 -36.03
N LEU A 478 28.26 12.10 -35.61
CA LEU A 478 27.94 11.73 -34.22
C LEU A 478 29.02 12.22 -33.25
N GLN A 479 30.31 12.08 -33.59
CA GLN A 479 31.43 12.64 -32.82
C GLN A 479 31.36 14.16 -32.72
N GLN A 480 31.08 14.85 -33.82
CA GLN A 480 30.93 16.31 -33.83
C GLN A 480 29.71 16.80 -33.02
N GLN A 481 28.64 16.01 -32.92
CA GLN A 481 27.50 16.33 -32.06
C GLN A 481 27.77 16.07 -30.58
N ILE A 482 28.56 15.04 -30.26
CA ILE A 482 29.00 14.74 -28.90
C ILE A 482 30.00 15.80 -28.40
N GLU A 483 30.92 16.27 -29.25
CA GLU A 483 31.87 17.35 -28.93
C GLU A 483 31.22 18.74 -28.83
N LYS A 484 30.03 18.94 -29.43
CA LYS A 484 29.23 20.18 -29.27
C LYS A 484 28.34 20.19 -28.03
N LYS A 485 28.17 19.04 -27.36
CA LYS A 485 27.35 18.88 -26.15
C LYS A 485 28.17 18.75 -24.87
N ASN A 486 29.49 18.66 -24.98
CA ASN A 486 30.46 19.00 -23.94
C ASN A 486 30.97 20.42 -24.18
#